data_AF-A0A6P2BFH2-F1
#
_entry.id   AF-A0A6P2BFH2-F1
#
_cell.length_a   1.000
_cell.length_b   1.000
_cell.length_c   1.000
_cell.angle_alpha   90.00
_cell.angle_beta   90.00
_cell.angle_gamma   90.00
#
_symmetry.space_group_name_H-M   'P 1'
#
loop_
_entity.id
_entity.type
_entity.pdbx_description
1 polymer ?
#
loop_
_entity_poly.entity_id
_entity_poly.type
_entity_poly.pdbx_seq_one_letter_code
_entity_poly.pdbx_strand_id
1 'polypeptide(L)'
;MFKPSDIVIDAYLDRLSDEYRRAHPDASTVAQTTLRRCGRLALTHTARTNALYTNMDGCLLTTEVALRIVEGRQIECFDVTPDDWLHFIVASLCSFTGFARGVVPGDTGRDLVVGADGERFELPRDRTDGFLYPVYIERGQLFVRHYFRTDPMLDAERLADYLNHMTRFPFPAEYGTDRNSLGALLGSAQLIGHAADPRFHQRVKRFFRQLDEAGLAGSMGYNNAQDVLDSYPQRFWRHIMPRIEVALSYLKYTGEGQTWLARMNAHMLAEEHRD
;
A
#
# COMPACT_ATOMS: atom_id res chain seq x y z
N MET A 1 -13.74 2.47 25.42
CA MET A 1 -14.26 1.59 24.35
C MET A 1 -13.08 0.81 23.78
N PHE A 2 -13.14 -0.51 23.78
CA PHE A 2 -12.08 -1.38 23.26
C PHE A 2 -12.12 -1.42 21.72
N LYS A 3 -10.99 -1.16 21.06
CA LYS A 3 -10.88 -1.19 19.60
C LYS A 3 -9.86 -2.26 19.19
N PRO A 4 -10.26 -3.34 18.50
CA PRO A 4 -9.33 -4.37 18.03
C PRO A 4 -8.18 -3.82 17.17
N SER A 5 -8.43 -2.75 16.41
CA SER A 5 -7.41 -2.07 15.60
C SER A 5 -6.22 -1.61 16.45
N ASP A 6 -6.45 -1.13 17.67
CA ASP A 6 -5.38 -0.57 18.49
C ASP A 6 -4.37 -1.66 18.88
N ILE A 7 -4.85 -2.86 19.22
CA ILE A 7 -4.00 -4.01 19.54
C ILE A 7 -3.18 -4.45 18.33
N VAL A 8 -3.83 -4.55 17.16
CA VAL A 8 -3.15 -4.95 15.93
C VAL A 8 -2.06 -3.93 15.58
N ILE A 9 -2.35 -2.63 15.70
CA ILE A 9 -1.39 -1.56 15.45
C ILE A 9 -0.22 -1.63 16.43
N ASP A 10 -0.45 -1.79 17.74
CA ASP A 10 0.62 -1.94 18.73
C ASP A 10 1.56 -3.10 18.39
N ALA A 11 0.99 -4.30 18.23
CA ALA A 11 1.76 -5.51 17.97
C ALA A 11 2.53 -5.43 16.65
N TYR A 12 1.92 -4.82 15.62
CA TYR A 12 2.56 -4.66 14.32
C TYR A 12 3.74 -3.70 14.37
N LEU A 13 3.61 -2.58 15.06
CA LEU A 13 4.68 -1.60 15.18
C LEU A 13 5.85 -2.10 16.04
N ASP A 14 5.58 -2.91 17.06
CA ASP A 14 6.63 -3.59 17.83
C ASP A 14 7.39 -4.57 16.94
N ARG A 15 6.68 -5.36 16.13
CA ARG A 15 7.29 -6.25 15.14
C ARG A 15 8.19 -5.49 14.16
N LEU A 16 7.71 -4.40 13.56
CA LEU A 16 8.52 -3.60 12.62
C LEU A 16 9.73 -2.95 13.30
N SER A 17 9.60 -2.52 14.55
CA SER A 17 10.71 -1.95 15.32
C SER A 17 11.80 -3.00 15.60
N ASP A 18 11.40 -4.24 15.86
CA ASP A 18 12.34 -5.35 16.02
C ASP A 18 13.03 -5.72 14.70
N GLU A 19 12.31 -5.71 13.59
CA GLU A 19 12.88 -5.94 12.25
C GLU A 19 13.93 -4.89 11.91
N TYR A 20 13.62 -3.60 12.15
CA TYR A 20 14.60 -2.53 11.97
C TYR A 20 15.86 -2.75 12.78
N ARG A 21 15.72 -3.12 14.06
CA ARG A 21 16.86 -3.37 14.97
C ARG A 21 17.71 -4.55 14.51
N ARG A 22 17.11 -5.60 13.96
CA ARG A 22 17.84 -6.75 13.42
C ARG A 22 18.58 -6.39 12.14
N ALA A 23 17.96 -5.63 11.24
CA ALA A 23 18.59 -5.17 10.00
C ALA A 23 19.72 -4.16 10.26
N HIS A 24 19.58 -3.33 11.29
CA HIS A 24 20.51 -2.25 11.61
C HIS A 24 20.82 -2.18 13.12
N PRO A 25 21.63 -3.12 13.65
CA PRO A 25 21.93 -3.19 15.09
C PRO A 25 22.57 -1.94 15.68
N ASP A 26 23.38 -1.24 14.88
CA ASP A 26 24.10 -0.04 15.28
C ASP A 26 23.30 1.26 15.04
N ALA A 27 22.09 1.18 14.50
CA ALA A 27 21.27 2.35 14.22
C ALA A 27 20.65 2.95 15.49
N SER A 28 20.45 4.26 15.46
CA SER A 28 19.88 5.04 16.56
C SER A 28 18.49 4.53 16.99
N THR A 29 18.23 4.52 18.30
CA THR A 29 16.90 4.25 18.86
C THR A 29 15.86 5.31 18.48
N VAL A 30 16.31 6.49 18.05
CA VAL A 30 15.45 7.56 17.54
C VAL A 30 14.67 7.07 16.31
N ALA A 31 15.30 6.30 15.41
CA ALA A 31 14.64 5.77 14.22
C ALA A 31 13.51 4.79 14.57
N GLN A 32 13.72 3.91 15.55
CA GLN A 32 12.65 3.01 16.06
C GLN A 32 11.49 3.80 16.67
N THR A 33 11.81 4.86 17.43
CA THR A 33 10.78 5.74 18.01
C THR A 33 10.00 6.49 16.93
N THR A 34 10.68 6.99 15.90
CA THR A 34 10.06 7.63 14.74
C THR A 34 9.16 6.64 13.99
N LEU A 35 9.64 5.43 13.68
CA LEU A 35 8.85 4.39 13.03
C LEU A 35 7.56 4.10 13.78
N ARG A 36 7.64 3.86 15.09
CA ARG A 36 6.46 3.58 15.92
C ARG A 36 5.50 4.78 15.98
N ARG A 37 6.01 6.01 16.12
CA ARG A 37 5.17 7.23 16.11
C ARG A 37 4.44 7.42 14.79
N CYS A 38 5.18 7.39 13.68
CA CYS A 38 4.65 7.68 12.35
C CYS A 38 3.72 6.56 11.87
N GLY A 39 4.08 5.30 12.13
CA GLY A 39 3.24 4.15 11.86
C GLY A 39 1.95 4.15 12.68
N ARG A 40 2.00 4.52 13.98
CA ARG A 40 0.79 4.69 14.80
C ARG A 40 -0.15 5.71 14.19
N LEU A 41 0.39 6.86 13.81
CA LEU A 41 -0.38 7.94 13.22
C LEU A 41 -1.06 7.48 11.92
N ALA A 42 -0.28 6.96 10.97
CA ALA A 42 -0.78 6.50 9.68
C ALA A 42 -1.86 5.42 9.83
N LEU A 43 -1.57 4.34 10.58
CA LEU A 43 -2.51 3.24 10.76
C LEU A 43 -3.76 3.64 11.54
N THR A 44 -3.68 4.59 12.48
CA THR A 44 -4.88 5.11 13.18
C THR A 44 -5.80 5.84 12.22
N HIS A 45 -5.25 6.59 11.26
CA HIS A 45 -6.04 7.25 10.22
C HIS A 45 -6.62 6.23 9.24
N THR A 46 -5.81 5.29 8.76
CA THR A 46 -6.27 4.23 7.84
C THR A 46 -7.32 3.33 8.49
N ALA A 47 -7.24 3.04 9.80
CA ALA A 47 -8.23 2.23 10.52
C ALA A 47 -9.62 2.90 10.62
N ARG A 48 -9.71 4.22 10.37
CA ARG A 48 -10.97 4.99 10.44
C ARG A 48 -11.69 5.07 9.11
N THR A 49 -11.06 4.66 8.00
CA THR A 49 -11.70 4.66 6.70
C THR A 49 -12.83 3.63 6.66
N ASN A 50 -13.91 3.94 5.93
CA ASN A 50 -14.92 2.94 5.58
C ASN A 50 -14.72 2.35 4.17
N ALA A 51 -13.54 2.54 3.56
CA ALA A 51 -13.20 1.90 2.28
C ALA A 51 -13.28 0.38 2.42
N LEU A 52 -13.96 -0.26 1.46
CA LEU A 52 -14.35 -1.67 1.57
C LEU A 52 -13.16 -2.62 1.40
N TYR A 53 -12.19 -2.26 0.57
CA TYR A 53 -11.03 -3.08 0.24
C TYR A 53 -9.70 -2.41 0.60
N THR A 54 -9.49 -1.14 0.24
CA THR A 54 -8.24 -0.39 0.50
C THR A 54 -8.22 0.22 1.91
N ASN A 55 -8.15 -0.66 2.91
CA ASN A 55 -8.19 -0.30 4.32
C ASN A 55 -6.94 -0.81 5.06
N MET A 56 -6.98 -0.78 6.39
CA MET A 56 -5.86 -1.18 7.25
C MET A 56 -5.31 -2.58 6.90
N ASP A 57 -6.18 -3.57 6.64
CA ASP A 57 -5.73 -4.92 6.29
C ASP A 57 -4.88 -4.93 5.02
N GLY A 58 -5.27 -4.15 4.00
CA GLY A 58 -4.49 -4.02 2.77
C GLY A 58 -3.17 -3.29 2.98
N CYS A 59 -3.15 -2.29 3.87
CA CYS A 59 -1.93 -1.56 4.22
C CYS A 59 -0.93 -2.49 4.91
N LEU A 60 -1.37 -3.30 5.88
CA LEU A 60 -0.52 -4.29 6.54
C LEU A 60 0.05 -5.30 5.55
N LEU A 61 -0.76 -5.83 4.61
CA LEU A 61 -0.27 -6.73 3.57
C LEU A 61 0.79 -6.05 2.68
N THR A 62 0.57 -4.80 2.30
CA THR A 62 1.51 -4.02 1.49
C THR A 62 2.83 -3.82 2.24
N THR A 63 2.79 -3.42 3.51
CA THR A 63 3.98 -3.21 4.34
C THR A 63 4.73 -4.51 4.59
N GLU A 64 4.05 -5.63 4.79
CA GLU A 64 4.71 -6.93 4.95
C GLU A 64 5.52 -7.32 3.73
N VAL A 65 4.96 -7.16 2.53
CA VAL A 65 5.69 -7.47 1.30
C VAL A 65 6.82 -6.46 1.08
N ALA A 66 6.58 -5.18 1.32
CA ALA A 66 7.60 -4.13 1.22
C ALA A 66 8.82 -4.47 2.10
N LEU A 67 8.59 -4.86 3.36
CA LEU A 67 9.64 -5.27 4.27
C LEU A 67 10.51 -6.40 3.71
N ARG A 68 9.89 -7.42 3.11
CA ARG A 68 10.65 -8.54 2.51
C ARG A 68 11.40 -8.13 1.25
N ILE A 69 10.85 -7.21 0.46
CA ILE A 69 11.53 -6.67 -0.72
C ILE A 69 12.78 -5.88 -0.30
N VAL A 70 12.67 -4.99 0.69
CA VAL A 70 13.81 -4.16 1.10
C VAL A 70 14.90 -4.99 1.78
N GLU A 71 14.54 -6.02 2.54
CA GLU A 71 15.51 -6.99 3.08
C GLU A 71 16.24 -7.75 1.97
N GLY A 72 15.52 -8.20 0.94
CA GLY A 72 16.14 -8.86 -0.20
C GLY A 72 17.10 -7.95 -0.96
N ARG A 73 16.73 -6.68 -1.15
CA ARG A 73 17.61 -5.67 -1.76
C ARG A 73 18.83 -5.36 -0.89
N GLN A 74 18.67 -5.30 0.43
CA GLN A 74 19.77 -5.13 1.36
C GLN A 74 20.82 -6.23 1.21
N ILE A 75 20.37 -7.48 1.07
CA ILE A 75 21.23 -8.66 0.90
C ILE A 75 21.90 -8.67 -0.47
N GLU A 76 21.15 -8.38 -1.54
CA GLU A 76 21.67 -8.48 -2.91
C GLU A 76 22.55 -7.30 -3.31
N CYS A 77 22.10 -6.08 -3.02
CA CYS A 77 22.70 -4.87 -3.58
C CYS A 77 23.58 -4.12 -2.57
N PHE A 78 23.43 -4.39 -1.27
CA PHE A 78 24.14 -3.67 -0.19
C PHE A 78 24.01 -2.14 -0.28
N ASP A 79 22.91 -1.64 -0.86
CA ASP A 79 22.72 -0.22 -1.22
C ASP A 79 21.61 0.49 -0.42
N VAL A 80 20.95 -0.21 0.50
CA VAL A 80 19.88 0.35 1.34
C VAL A 80 20.44 0.70 2.72
N THR A 81 20.51 1.99 2.99
CA THR A 81 20.89 2.53 4.30
C THR A 81 19.77 2.39 5.34
N PRO A 82 20.06 2.54 6.64
CA PRO A 82 19.01 2.59 7.67
C PRO A 82 17.99 3.72 7.45
N ASP A 83 18.40 4.81 6.79
CA ASP A 83 17.53 5.93 6.43
C ASP A 83 16.58 5.54 5.28
N ASP A 84 17.11 4.89 4.24
CA ASP A 84 16.32 4.41 3.11
C ASP A 84 15.26 3.41 3.55
N TRP A 85 15.64 2.46 4.42
CA TRP A 85 14.72 1.48 5.00
C TRP A 85 13.60 2.17 5.78
N LEU A 86 13.94 3.14 6.65
CA LEU A 86 12.96 3.85 7.48
C LEU A 86 11.93 4.57 6.61
N HIS A 87 12.38 5.34 5.62
CA HIS A 87 11.50 6.04 4.69
C HIS A 87 10.62 5.07 3.91
N PHE A 88 11.20 3.98 3.41
CA PHE A 88 10.48 3.00 2.61
C PHE A 88 9.37 2.31 3.41
N ILE A 89 9.65 1.87 4.64
CA ILE A 89 8.65 1.25 5.52
C ILE A 89 7.60 2.27 5.97
N VAL A 90 7.97 3.49 6.35
CA VAL A 90 7.01 4.53 6.73
C VAL A 90 6.10 4.90 5.55
N ALA A 91 6.63 4.99 4.32
CA ALA A 91 5.82 5.21 3.12
C ALA A 91 4.80 4.07 2.92
N SER A 92 5.19 2.81 3.11
CA SER A 92 4.26 1.67 3.01
C SER A 92 3.13 1.71 4.03
N LEU A 93 3.41 2.16 5.25
CA LEU A 93 2.39 2.38 6.29
C LEU A 93 1.42 3.51 5.93
N CYS A 94 1.83 4.41 5.02
CA CYS A 94 1.02 5.51 4.51
C CYS A 94 0.28 5.17 3.21
N SER A 95 0.48 3.97 2.63
CA SER A 95 -0.04 3.59 1.31
C SER A 95 -1.55 3.83 1.10
N PHE A 96 -2.36 3.75 2.16
CA PHE A 96 -3.82 3.92 2.11
C PHE A 96 -4.35 5.05 2.99
N THR A 97 -3.51 5.97 3.47
CA THR A 97 -3.98 7.12 4.26
C THR A 97 -4.87 8.06 3.44
N GLY A 98 -4.64 8.17 2.13
CA GLY A 98 -5.43 9.03 1.24
C GLY A 98 -6.91 8.65 1.10
N PHE A 99 -7.30 7.43 1.46
CA PHE A 99 -8.70 7.02 1.53
C PHE A 99 -9.42 7.55 2.78
N ALA A 100 -8.70 7.93 3.84
CA ALA A 100 -9.33 8.44 5.04
C ALA A 100 -9.78 9.91 4.87
N ARG A 101 -10.94 10.26 5.45
CA ARG A 101 -11.44 11.64 5.52
C ARG A 101 -10.82 12.39 6.69
N GLY A 102 -10.72 13.72 6.58
CA GLY A 102 -10.22 14.57 7.66
C GLY A 102 -8.74 14.39 7.94
N VAL A 103 -7.99 13.94 6.93
CA VAL A 103 -6.55 13.68 7.02
C VAL A 103 -5.74 14.72 6.27
N VAL A 104 -6.38 15.47 5.37
CA VAL A 104 -5.76 16.60 4.67
C VAL A 104 -6.31 17.90 5.26
N PRO A 105 -5.45 18.88 5.61
CA PRO A 105 -5.92 20.20 6.04
C PRO A 105 -6.88 20.83 5.03
N GLY A 106 -8.02 21.31 5.51
CA GLY A 106 -9.07 21.88 4.66
C GLY A 106 -10.15 20.89 4.22
N ASP A 107 -10.04 19.60 4.56
CA ASP A 107 -11.14 18.64 4.43
C ASP A 107 -12.36 19.13 5.25
N THR A 108 -13.53 19.23 4.63
CA THR A 108 -14.79 19.64 5.26
C THR A 108 -15.91 18.65 4.98
N GLY A 109 -16.10 17.70 5.90
CA GLY A 109 -17.17 16.70 5.81
C GLY A 109 -16.98 15.74 4.63
N ARG A 110 -17.64 16.03 3.52
CA ARG A 110 -17.58 15.27 2.25
C ARG A 110 -16.85 16.03 1.14
N ASP A 111 -16.55 17.30 1.35
CA ASP A 111 -15.75 18.12 0.44
C ASP A 111 -14.29 18.00 0.85
N LEU A 112 -13.48 17.35 0.02
CA LEU A 112 -12.17 16.83 0.38
C LEU A 112 -11.08 17.44 -0.49
N VAL A 113 -9.96 17.83 0.11
CA VAL A 113 -8.84 18.43 -0.63
C VAL A 113 -8.02 17.33 -1.31
N VAL A 114 -7.77 17.48 -2.61
CA VAL A 114 -7.04 16.48 -3.42
C VAL A 114 -5.81 17.05 -4.11
N GLY A 115 -5.74 18.36 -4.30
CA GLY A 115 -4.62 19.05 -4.95
C GLY A 115 -3.87 20.00 -4.02
N ALA A 116 -2.61 20.29 -4.36
CA ALA A 116 -1.78 21.24 -3.63
C ALA A 116 -2.24 22.71 -3.80
N ASP A 117 -2.95 23.01 -4.89
CA ASP A 117 -3.60 24.29 -5.19
C ASP A 117 -4.98 24.44 -4.51
N GLY A 118 -5.39 23.44 -3.73
CA GLY A 118 -6.70 23.40 -3.09
C GLY A 118 -7.79 22.80 -3.98
N GLU A 119 -7.45 22.09 -5.07
CA GLU A 119 -8.42 21.27 -5.80
C GLU A 119 -9.24 20.40 -4.84
N ARG A 120 -10.54 20.31 -5.11
CA ARG A 120 -11.51 19.64 -4.25
C ARG A 120 -12.23 18.51 -4.95
N PHE A 121 -12.57 17.50 -4.17
CA PHE A 121 -13.27 16.30 -4.59
C PHE A 121 -14.43 16.02 -3.66
N GLU A 122 -15.65 16.09 -4.19
CA GLU A 122 -16.86 15.83 -3.41
C GLU A 122 -17.15 14.33 -3.33
N LEU A 123 -17.19 13.81 -2.10
CA LEU A 123 -17.54 12.42 -1.82
C LEU A 123 -19.07 12.29 -1.68
N PRO A 124 -19.77 11.54 -2.55
CA PRO A 124 -21.22 11.43 -2.47
C PRO A 124 -21.71 10.78 -1.17
N ARG A 125 -22.94 11.12 -0.77
CA ARG A 125 -23.48 10.73 0.55
C ARG A 125 -23.62 9.22 0.74
N ASP A 126 -23.92 8.51 -0.33
CA ASP A 126 -24.22 7.10 -0.39
C ASP A 126 -23.00 6.23 -0.73
N ARG A 127 -21.81 6.83 -0.82
CA ARG A 127 -20.56 6.13 -1.16
C ARG A 127 -19.64 5.94 0.04
N THR A 128 -18.86 4.87 0.00
CA THR A 128 -17.76 4.65 0.92
C THR A 128 -16.55 5.50 0.52
N ASP A 129 -15.56 5.57 1.40
CA ASP A 129 -14.26 6.18 1.16
C ASP A 129 -13.54 5.56 -0.04
N GLY A 130 -13.92 4.33 -0.42
CA GLY A 130 -13.42 3.66 -1.63
C GLY A 130 -13.64 4.48 -2.91
N PHE A 131 -14.62 5.40 -2.91
CA PHE A 131 -14.85 6.36 -3.99
C PHE A 131 -13.66 7.31 -4.24
N LEU A 132 -12.75 7.47 -3.28
CA LEU A 132 -11.54 8.28 -3.40
C LEU A 132 -10.42 7.61 -4.22
N TYR A 133 -10.68 6.43 -4.80
CA TYR A 133 -9.69 5.72 -5.61
C TYR A 133 -9.02 6.57 -6.71
N PRO A 134 -9.71 7.51 -7.39
CA PRO A 134 -9.05 8.33 -8.41
C PRO A 134 -7.99 9.29 -7.87
N VAL A 135 -8.07 9.64 -6.58
CA VAL A 135 -7.32 10.74 -5.95
C VAL A 135 -6.55 10.34 -4.67
N TYR A 136 -6.55 9.04 -4.31
CA TYR A 136 -5.99 8.60 -3.03
C TYR A 136 -4.47 8.78 -2.95
N ILE A 137 -3.77 8.76 -4.08
CA ILE A 137 -2.31 8.93 -4.13
C ILE A 137 -1.96 10.37 -3.78
N GLU A 138 -2.59 11.32 -4.46
CA GLU A 138 -2.41 12.75 -4.23
C GLU A 138 -2.77 13.11 -2.79
N ARG A 139 -3.88 12.57 -2.27
CA ARG A 139 -4.26 12.73 -0.87
C ARG A 139 -3.23 12.12 0.10
N GLY A 140 -2.67 10.95 -0.22
CA GLY A 140 -1.60 10.33 0.55
C GLY A 140 -0.32 11.19 0.57
N GLN A 141 0.02 11.82 -0.55
CA GLN A 141 1.14 12.75 -0.64
C GLN A 141 0.91 14.00 0.21
N LEU A 142 -0.30 14.59 0.14
CA LEU A 142 -0.69 15.71 1.00
C LEU A 142 -0.65 15.33 2.48
N PHE A 143 -1.05 14.10 2.83
CA PHE A 143 -0.96 13.58 4.19
C PHE A 143 0.47 13.56 4.72
N VAL A 144 1.40 12.92 4.00
CA VAL A 144 2.81 12.82 4.47
C VAL A 144 3.48 14.19 4.52
N ARG A 145 3.21 15.05 3.53
CA ARG A 145 3.66 16.46 3.53
C ARG A 145 3.11 17.23 4.72
N HIS A 146 1.88 16.98 5.14
CA HIS A 146 1.31 17.68 6.29
C HIS A 146 1.88 17.19 7.62
N TYR A 147 1.83 15.88 7.87
CA TYR A 147 2.12 15.31 9.17
C TYR A 147 3.62 15.14 9.44
N PHE A 148 4.45 15.01 8.40
CA PHE A 148 5.88 14.76 8.55
C PHE A 148 6.77 15.94 8.11
N ARG A 149 6.22 17.10 7.74
CA ARG A 149 6.98 18.30 7.30
C ARG A 149 8.13 18.75 8.20
N THR A 150 8.00 18.53 9.50
CA THR A 150 8.96 18.99 10.52
C THR A 150 9.57 17.81 11.27
N ASP A 151 9.42 16.59 10.75
CA ASP A 151 10.03 15.42 11.36
C ASP A 151 11.55 15.46 11.11
N PRO A 152 12.40 15.39 12.15
CA PRO A 152 13.85 15.49 11.97
C PRO A 152 14.47 14.26 11.30
N MET A 153 13.74 13.14 11.23
CA MET A 153 14.22 11.87 10.68
C MET A 153 13.57 11.50 9.34
N LEU A 154 12.52 12.22 8.93
CA LEU A 154 11.77 11.89 7.71
C LEU A 154 11.75 13.07 6.75
N ASP A 155 12.12 12.82 5.51
CA ASP A 155 11.88 13.69 4.37
C ASP A 155 10.47 13.43 3.82
N ALA A 156 9.59 14.41 4.00
CA ALA A 156 8.21 14.31 3.59
C ALA A 156 8.03 14.29 2.06
N GLU A 157 8.91 14.91 1.29
CA GLU A 157 8.86 14.87 -0.18
C GLU A 157 9.34 13.51 -0.70
N ARG A 158 10.35 12.93 -0.06
CA ARG A 158 10.79 11.55 -0.36
C ARG A 158 9.66 10.54 -0.12
N LEU A 159 8.91 10.68 0.98
CA LEU A 159 7.74 9.84 1.24
C LEU A 159 6.64 10.06 0.18
N ALA A 160 6.38 11.31 -0.20
CA ALA A 160 5.40 11.63 -1.22
C ALA A 160 5.78 11.07 -2.60
N ASP A 161 7.07 11.11 -2.94
CA ASP A 161 7.61 10.50 -4.15
C ASP A 161 7.37 8.98 -4.14
N TYR A 162 7.67 8.28 -3.04
CA TYR A 162 7.40 6.84 -2.94
C TYR A 162 5.93 6.49 -3.13
N LEU A 163 5.02 7.29 -2.54
CA LEU A 163 3.58 7.10 -2.71
C LEU A 163 3.10 7.35 -4.14
N ASN A 164 3.81 8.16 -4.95
CA ASN A 164 3.46 8.42 -6.34
C ASN A 164 3.44 7.17 -7.21
N HIS A 165 4.20 6.14 -6.83
CA HIS A 165 4.35 4.88 -7.55
C HIS A 165 3.27 3.84 -7.19
N MET A 166 2.35 4.18 -6.28
CA MET A 166 1.22 3.32 -5.93
C MET A 166 0.30 3.07 -7.13
N THR A 167 -0.46 1.97 -7.08
CA THR A 167 -1.24 1.49 -8.23
C THR A 167 -2.41 2.42 -8.56
N ARG A 168 -2.45 2.88 -9.81
CA ARG A 168 -3.62 3.53 -10.41
C ARG A 168 -4.41 2.53 -11.24
N PHE A 169 -5.74 2.63 -11.16
CA PHE A 169 -6.66 1.93 -12.04
C PHE A 169 -7.43 2.93 -12.91
N PRO A 170 -7.65 2.63 -14.20
CA PRO A 170 -7.03 1.53 -14.95
C PRO A 170 -5.50 1.68 -15.01
N PHE A 171 -4.78 0.57 -15.24
CA PHE A 171 -3.32 0.63 -15.32
C PHE A 171 -2.89 1.60 -16.43
N PRO A 172 -1.92 2.50 -16.17
CA PRO A 172 -1.35 3.34 -17.21
C PRO A 172 -0.80 2.49 -18.36
N ALA A 173 -0.92 2.99 -19.60
CA ALA A 173 -0.44 2.31 -20.79
C ALA A 173 1.09 2.17 -20.79
N GLU A 174 1.78 3.20 -20.31
CA GLU A 174 3.23 3.22 -20.15
C GLU A 174 3.63 2.72 -18.77
N TYR A 175 4.74 1.97 -18.74
CA TYR A 175 5.39 1.56 -17.50
C TYR A 175 6.43 2.63 -17.16
N GLY A 176 6.57 2.96 -15.88
CA GLY A 176 7.70 3.78 -15.42
C GLY A 176 9.02 3.17 -15.92
N THR A 177 9.94 4.04 -16.34
CA THR A 177 11.26 3.64 -16.88
C THR A 177 12.15 3.05 -15.80
N ASP A 178 12.06 3.56 -14.57
CA ASP A 178 12.72 3.00 -13.40
C ASP A 178 11.78 2.07 -12.63
N ARG A 179 12.04 0.76 -12.74
CA ARG A 179 11.30 -0.30 -12.04
C ARG A 179 12.01 -0.78 -10.77
N ASN A 180 13.19 -0.23 -10.47
CA ASN A 180 14.03 -0.67 -9.35
C ASN A 180 14.23 0.44 -8.30
N SER A 181 13.70 1.64 -8.51
CA SER A 181 13.60 2.65 -7.45
C SER A 181 12.81 2.10 -6.27
N LEU A 182 13.11 2.60 -5.06
CA LEU A 182 12.33 2.22 -3.87
C LEU A 182 10.85 2.58 -4.05
N GLY A 183 10.51 3.71 -4.67
CA GLY A 183 9.11 4.02 -5.01
C GLY A 183 8.46 2.94 -5.89
N ALA A 184 9.10 2.52 -6.99
CA ALA A 184 8.58 1.47 -7.86
C ALA A 184 8.43 0.12 -7.15
N LEU A 185 9.37 -0.21 -6.25
CA LEU A 185 9.29 -1.39 -5.40
C LEU A 185 8.12 -1.32 -4.40
N LEU A 186 7.77 -0.12 -3.90
CA LEU A 186 6.60 0.06 -3.04
C LEU A 186 5.29 -0.21 -3.82
N GLY A 187 5.17 0.33 -5.03
CA GLY A 187 4.04 0.02 -5.92
C GLY A 187 3.94 -1.48 -6.22
N SER A 188 5.09 -2.14 -6.41
CA SER A 188 5.16 -3.59 -6.60
C SER A 188 4.71 -4.36 -5.36
N ALA A 189 5.10 -3.91 -4.16
CA ALA A 189 4.69 -4.51 -2.90
C ALA A 189 3.17 -4.51 -2.72
N GLN A 190 2.49 -3.43 -3.11
CA GLN A 190 1.03 -3.36 -3.09
C GLN A 190 0.39 -4.41 -4.01
N LEU A 191 0.89 -4.55 -5.24
CA LEU A 191 0.37 -5.50 -6.22
C LEU A 191 0.59 -6.95 -5.77
N ILE A 192 1.79 -7.28 -5.28
CA ILE A 192 2.11 -8.60 -4.73
C ILE A 192 1.25 -8.88 -3.49
N GLY A 193 1.09 -7.90 -2.58
CA GLY A 193 0.26 -8.04 -1.39
C GLY A 193 -1.20 -8.34 -1.72
N HIS A 194 -1.76 -7.72 -2.76
CA HIS A 194 -3.08 -8.08 -3.28
C HIS A 194 -3.12 -9.48 -3.90
N ALA A 195 -2.10 -9.83 -4.69
CA ALA A 195 -2.03 -11.13 -5.35
C ALA A 195 -1.75 -12.30 -4.41
N ALA A 196 -1.21 -12.05 -3.22
CA ALA A 196 -0.95 -13.04 -2.19
C ALA A 196 -1.93 -12.94 -1.00
N ASP A 197 -3.02 -12.17 -1.12
CA ASP A 197 -4.01 -12.01 -0.04
C ASP A 197 -4.69 -13.36 0.26
N PRO A 198 -4.49 -13.95 1.46
CA PRO A 198 -5.12 -15.23 1.80
C PRO A 198 -6.65 -15.15 1.91
N ARG A 199 -7.21 -13.94 1.94
CA ARG A 199 -8.65 -13.67 1.98
C ARG A 199 -9.17 -13.15 0.65
N PHE A 200 -8.44 -13.31 -0.46
CA PHE A 200 -8.82 -12.79 -1.78
C PHE A 200 -10.29 -13.08 -2.12
N HIS A 201 -10.73 -14.34 -2.11
CA HIS A 201 -12.12 -14.69 -2.39
C HIS A 201 -13.14 -14.11 -1.40
N GLN A 202 -12.77 -13.97 -0.13
CA GLN A 202 -13.65 -13.37 0.89
C GLN A 202 -13.80 -11.86 0.64
N ARG A 203 -12.77 -11.22 0.07
CA ARG A 203 -12.70 -9.78 -0.14
C ARG A 203 -13.03 -9.35 -1.56
N VAL A 204 -13.09 -10.25 -2.54
CA VAL A 204 -13.31 -9.89 -3.95
C VAL A 204 -14.63 -9.15 -4.18
N LYS A 205 -15.69 -9.50 -3.43
CA LYS A 205 -16.96 -8.76 -3.47
C LYS A 205 -16.82 -7.31 -2.98
N ARG A 206 -15.98 -7.09 -1.96
CA ARG A 206 -15.67 -5.75 -1.45
C ARG A 206 -14.81 -4.98 -2.44
N PHE A 207 -13.86 -5.65 -3.09
CA PHE A 207 -13.04 -5.06 -4.15
C PHE A 207 -13.89 -4.62 -5.34
N PHE A 208 -14.74 -5.50 -5.87
CA PHE A 208 -15.68 -5.18 -6.94
C PHE A 208 -16.55 -3.97 -6.56
N ARG A 209 -17.18 -3.99 -5.37
CA ARG A 209 -18.04 -2.88 -4.94
C ARG A 209 -17.30 -1.56 -4.82
N GLN A 210 -16.06 -1.58 -4.36
CA GLN A 210 -15.23 -0.39 -4.32
C GLN A 210 -14.91 0.15 -5.72
N LEU A 211 -14.56 -0.72 -6.66
CA LEU A 211 -14.34 -0.32 -8.06
C LEU A 211 -15.61 0.23 -8.70
N ASP A 212 -16.76 -0.37 -8.42
CA ASP A 212 -18.08 0.04 -8.90
C ASP A 212 -18.46 1.43 -8.37
N GLU A 213 -18.28 1.66 -7.06
CA GLU A 213 -18.48 2.98 -6.46
C GLU A 213 -17.61 4.05 -7.12
N ALA A 214 -16.32 3.76 -7.35
CA ALA A 214 -15.39 4.69 -7.98
C ALA A 214 -15.57 4.84 -9.52
N GLY A 215 -16.56 4.17 -10.12
CA GLY A 215 -16.78 4.18 -11.58
C GLY A 215 -15.72 3.42 -12.39
N LEU A 216 -14.86 2.64 -11.73
CA LEU A 216 -13.76 1.89 -12.33
C LEU A 216 -14.17 0.49 -12.80
N ALA A 217 -15.21 -0.11 -12.22
CA ALA A 217 -15.65 -1.45 -12.60
C ALA A 217 -16.02 -1.53 -14.09
N GLY A 218 -16.81 -0.56 -14.58
CA GLY A 218 -17.26 -0.52 -15.97
C GLY A 218 -16.11 -0.33 -16.97
N SER A 219 -15.12 0.51 -16.66
CA SER A 219 -13.94 0.70 -17.54
C SER A 219 -13.04 -0.55 -17.59
N MET A 220 -13.16 -1.42 -16.58
CA MET A 220 -12.51 -2.73 -16.53
C MET A 220 -13.39 -3.87 -17.06
N GLY A 221 -14.61 -3.58 -17.54
CA GLY A 221 -15.53 -4.59 -18.06
C GLY A 221 -16.11 -5.52 -16.98
N TYR A 222 -16.19 -5.06 -15.73
CA TYR A 222 -16.77 -5.82 -14.63
C TYR A 222 -18.20 -5.38 -14.34
N ASN A 223 -19.13 -6.35 -14.33
CA ASN A 223 -20.52 -6.17 -13.95
C ASN A 223 -20.81 -6.71 -12.54
N ASN A 224 -19.98 -7.66 -12.07
CA ASN A 224 -20.10 -8.27 -10.76
C ASN A 224 -18.74 -8.81 -10.28
N ALA A 225 -18.69 -9.37 -9.07
CA ALA A 225 -17.46 -9.88 -8.47
C ALA A 225 -16.92 -11.16 -9.14
N GLN A 226 -17.76 -11.95 -9.81
CA GLN A 226 -17.35 -13.10 -10.60
C GLN A 226 -16.54 -12.67 -11.82
N ASP A 227 -16.93 -11.57 -12.49
CA ASP A 227 -16.16 -11.04 -13.62
C ASP A 227 -14.72 -10.64 -13.21
N VAL A 228 -14.55 -10.17 -11.98
CA VAL A 228 -13.22 -9.91 -11.40
C VAL A 228 -12.44 -11.21 -11.29
N LEU A 229 -13.05 -12.24 -10.69
CA LEU A 229 -12.44 -13.55 -10.51
C LEU A 229 -12.08 -14.21 -11.85
N ASP A 230 -12.96 -14.17 -12.85
CA ASP A 230 -12.78 -14.83 -14.15
C ASP A 230 -11.69 -14.16 -14.99
N SER A 231 -11.56 -12.84 -14.88
CA SER A 231 -10.54 -12.09 -15.61
C SER A 231 -9.20 -11.96 -14.87
N TYR A 232 -9.16 -12.31 -13.58
CA TYR A 232 -8.01 -12.05 -12.72
C TYR A 232 -6.71 -12.71 -13.22
N PRO A 233 -6.66 -14.01 -13.58
CA PRO A 233 -5.43 -14.64 -14.05
C PRO A 233 -4.85 -13.95 -15.30
N GLN A 234 -5.70 -13.71 -16.31
CA GLN A 234 -5.27 -13.04 -17.54
C GLN A 234 -4.75 -11.63 -17.26
N ARG A 235 -5.43 -10.87 -16.39
CA ARG A 235 -5.00 -9.53 -16.00
C ARG A 235 -3.71 -9.55 -15.19
N PHE A 236 -3.55 -10.54 -14.32
CA PHE A 236 -2.35 -10.72 -13.54
C PHE A 236 -1.14 -10.90 -14.47
N TRP A 237 -1.18 -11.86 -15.39
CA TRP A 237 -0.05 -12.08 -16.31
C TRP A 237 0.19 -10.93 -17.26
N ARG A 238 -0.87 -10.32 -17.81
CA ARG A 238 -0.74 -9.26 -18.81
C ARG A 238 -0.32 -7.91 -18.23
N HIS A 239 -0.78 -7.58 -17.02
CA HIS A 239 -0.61 -6.24 -16.46
C HIS A 239 0.13 -6.22 -15.13
N ILE A 240 -0.05 -7.21 -14.26
CA ILE A 240 0.58 -7.21 -12.92
C ILE A 240 2.00 -7.77 -12.99
N MET A 241 2.20 -8.94 -13.59
CA MET A 241 3.50 -9.62 -13.66
C MET A 241 4.65 -8.73 -14.18
N PRO A 242 4.47 -7.98 -15.30
CA PRO A 242 5.54 -7.11 -15.81
C PRO A 242 5.91 -5.95 -14.86
N ARG A 243 5.02 -5.59 -13.92
CA ARG A 243 5.24 -4.51 -12.95
C ARG A 243 5.96 -5.00 -11.70
N ILE A 244 5.86 -6.28 -11.37
CA ILE A 244 6.38 -6.83 -10.10
C ILE A 244 7.65 -7.67 -10.26
N GLU A 245 8.06 -7.99 -11.50
CA GLU A 245 9.18 -8.89 -11.79
C GLU A 245 10.47 -8.56 -11.01
N VAL A 246 10.86 -7.28 -10.95
CA VAL A 246 12.03 -6.82 -10.20
C VAL A 246 11.85 -7.05 -8.70
N ALA A 247 10.68 -6.75 -8.14
CA ALA A 247 10.40 -7.03 -6.73
C ALA A 247 10.43 -8.53 -6.42
N LEU A 248 9.97 -9.38 -7.34
CA LEU A 248 10.01 -10.83 -7.18
C LEU A 248 11.43 -11.40 -7.13
N SER A 249 12.44 -10.73 -7.72
CA SER A 249 13.83 -11.17 -7.59
C SER A 249 14.32 -11.00 -6.15
N TYR A 250 14.02 -9.86 -5.51
CA TYR A 250 14.40 -9.61 -4.11
C TYR A 250 13.69 -10.53 -3.11
N LEU A 251 12.45 -10.94 -3.38
CA LEU A 251 11.75 -11.90 -2.52
C LEU A 251 12.45 -13.28 -2.44
N LYS A 252 13.38 -13.61 -3.35
CA LYS A 252 14.08 -14.89 -3.33
C LYS A 252 15.17 -14.98 -2.26
N TYR A 253 15.58 -13.86 -1.66
CA TYR A 253 16.75 -13.79 -0.79
C TYR A 253 16.47 -14.14 0.69
N THR A 254 15.21 -14.15 1.11
CA THR A 254 14.82 -14.50 2.49
C THR A 254 13.77 -15.61 2.51
N GLY A 255 13.71 -16.39 3.59
CA GLY A 255 12.72 -17.46 3.73
C GLY A 255 11.28 -16.93 3.76
N GLU A 256 11.07 -15.80 4.44
CA GLU A 256 9.80 -15.10 4.47
C GLU A 256 9.44 -14.50 3.10
N GLY A 257 10.42 -13.97 2.36
CA GLY A 257 10.20 -13.52 0.98
C GLY A 257 9.77 -14.66 0.05
N GLN A 258 10.43 -15.82 0.13
CA GLN A 258 10.06 -17.01 -0.64
C GLN A 258 8.66 -17.51 -0.26
N THR A 259 8.24 -17.34 0.99
CA THR A 259 6.88 -17.65 1.44
C THR A 259 5.84 -16.77 0.73
N TRP A 260 6.10 -15.47 0.56
CA TRP A 260 5.22 -14.58 -0.21
C TRP A 260 5.15 -14.97 -1.69
N LEU A 261 6.31 -15.29 -2.29
CA LEU A 261 6.38 -15.76 -3.67
C LEU A 261 5.57 -17.06 -3.86
N ALA A 262 5.73 -18.03 -2.96
CA ALA A 262 5.01 -19.29 -3.00
C ALA A 262 3.49 -19.10 -2.86
N ARG A 263 3.05 -18.22 -1.95
CA ARG A 263 1.62 -17.89 -1.76
C ARG A 263 1.00 -17.26 -3.01
N MET A 264 1.68 -16.27 -3.59
CA MET A 264 1.22 -15.62 -4.82
C MET A 264 1.09 -16.64 -5.95
N ASN A 265 2.12 -17.47 -6.17
CA ASN A 265 2.11 -18.49 -7.22
C ASN A 265 1.02 -19.54 -6.99
N ALA A 266 0.84 -20.01 -5.75
CA ALA A 266 -0.21 -20.96 -5.41
C ALA A 266 -1.61 -20.38 -5.65
N HIS A 267 -1.83 -19.11 -5.31
CA HIS A 267 -3.08 -18.42 -5.61
C HIS A 267 -3.32 -18.31 -7.12
N MET A 268 -2.34 -17.85 -7.89
CA MET A 268 -2.51 -17.74 -9.35
C MET A 268 -2.81 -19.09 -10.00
N LEU A 269 -2.09 -20.14 -9.60
CA LEU A 269 -2.32 -21.48 -10.10
C LEU A 269 -3.74 -21.98 -9.79
N ALA A 270 -4.24 -21.70 -8.58
CA ALA A 270 -5.60 -22.04 -8.20
C ALA A 270 -6.64 -21.27 -9.04
N GLU A 271 -6.42 -19.98 -9.29
CA GLU A 271 -7.34 -19.17 -10.09
C GLU A 271 -7.35 -19.56 -11.58
N GLU A 272 -6.22 -20.00 -12.14
CA GLU A 272 -6.13 -20.50 -13.52
C GLU A 272 -6.87 -21.82 -13.75
N HIS A 273 -7.01 -22.62 -12.71
CA HIS A 273 -7.63 -23.95 -12.75
C HIS A 273 -8.96 -23.99 -11.99
N ARG A 274 -9.59 -22.82 -11.80
CA ARG A 274 -10.89 -22.72 -11.13
C ARG A 274 -12.00 -23.17 -12.09
N ASP A 275 -12.82 -24.11 -11.62
CA ASP A 275 -14.01 -24.62 -12.33
C ASP A 275 -15.12 -23.57 -12.51
#